data_AF-A0A381ZWE4-F1
#
_entry.id   AF-A0A381ZWE4-F1
#
_cell.length_a   1.000
_cell.length_b   1.000
_cell.length_c   1.000
_cell.angle_alpha   90.00
_cell.angle_beta   90.00
_cell.angle_gamma   90.00
#
_symmetry.space_group_name_H-M   'P 1'
#
loop_
_entity.id
_entity.type
_entity.pdbx_description
1 polymer ?
#
loop_
_entity_poly.entity_id
_entity_poly.type
_entity_poly.pdbx_seq_one_letter_code
_entity_poly.pdbx_strand_id
1 'polypeptide(L)'
;MENTTFVAADYETHKKLTDSNTKHELLDNYLQKKERLELYNFVLSKYTWYENLSRKPDFEFNNINILSLMSSLEFHEFVLTVLIKLFSIKNIISNKSPNEIFVSTKFLKYVKLVQDKNKIHTFDSNLNNEKSFL
;
A
#
# COMPACT_ATOMS: atom_id res chain seq x y z
N MET A 1 24.06 15.79 -7.08
CA MET A 1 22.71 15.54 -6.53
C MET A 1 21.67 15.20 -7.61
N GLU A 2 22.07 14.93 -8.85
CA GLU A 2 21.14 14.89 -10.01
C GLU A 2 20.33 13.59 -10.20
N ASN A 3 20.49 12.57 -9.34
CA ASN A 3 19.81 11.26 -9.51
C ASN A 3 18.85 10.87 -8.37
N THR A 4 18.45 11.79 -7.50
CA THR A 4 17.51 11.50 -6.40
C THR A 4 16.10 11.93 -6.79
N THR A 5 15.13 11.00 -6.66
CA THR A 5 13.70 11.29 -6.87
C THR A 5 12.98 11.22 -5.53
N PHE A 6 12.31 12.31 -5.14
CA PHE A 6 11.41 12.32 -3.98
C PHE A 6 10.00 11.94 -4.42
N VAL A 7 9.34 11.11 -3.61
CA VAL A 7 8.01 10.58 -3.93
C VAL A 7 7.14 10.71 -2.69
N ALA A 8 6.06 11.46 -2.80
CA ALA A 8 5.07 11.60 -1.75
C ALA A 8 4.07 10.44 -1.83
N ALA A 9 3.94 9.68 -0.73
CA ALA A 9 3.04 8.54 -0.63
C ALA A 9 1.70 8.85 0.05
N ASP A 10 1.54 10.08 0.55
CA ASP A 10 0.33 10.61 1.19
C ASP A 10 0.25 12.13 1.03
N TYR A 11 -0.92 12.68 1.38
CA TYR A 11 -1.22 14.10 1.24
C TYR A 11 -0.34 14.97 2.16
N GLU A 12 -0.11 14.54 3.41
CA GLU A 12 0.69 15.33 4.35
C GLU A 12 2.14 15.49 3.87
N THR A 13 2.72 14.41 3.33
CA THR A 13 4.06 14.41 2.75
C THR A 13 4.10 15.28 1.49
N HIS A 14 3.11 15.16 0.60
CA HIS A 14 3.00 16.02 -0.58
C HIS A 14 2.96 17.51 -0.19
N LYS A 15 2.14 17.86 0.80
CA LYS A 15 2.02 19.23 1.30
C LYS A 15 3.35 19.73 1.85
N LYS A 16 4.00 18.97 2.75
CA LYS A 16 5.30 19.36 3.33
C LYS A 16 6.39 19.58 2.28
N LEU A 17 6.48 18.69 1.29
CA LEU A 17 7.47 18.83 0.21
C LEU A 17 7.17 20.02 -0.72
N THR A 18 5.88 20.32 -0.92
CA THR A 18 5.45 21.51 -1.67
C THR A 18 5.79 22.79 -0.90
N ASP A 19 5.47 22.85 0.39
CA ASP A 19 5.76 24.00 1.26
C ASP A 19 7.28 24.26 1.37
N SER A 20 8.11 23.21 1.30
CA SER A 20 9.58 23.32 1.26
C SER A 20 10.16 23.53 -0.14
N ASN A 21 9.31 23.77 -1.15
CA ASN A 21 9.69 23.94 -2.57
C ASN A 21 10.59 22.79 -3.10
N THR A 22 10.39 21.58 -2.58
CA THR A 22 11.16 20.39 -2.93
C THR A 22 10.46 19.68 -4.09
N LYS A 23 11.14 19.55 -5.23
CA LYS A 23 10.60 18.82 -6.39
C LYS A 23 10.37 17.36 -6.04
N HIS A 24 9.14 16.88 -6.24
CA HIS A 24 8.75 15.52 -5.92
C HIS A 24 7.63 15.04 -6.86
N GLU A 25 7.43 13.73 -6.88
CA GLU A 25 6.37 13.05 -7.62
C GLU A 25 5.33 12.47 -6.64
N LEU A 26 4.11 12.20 -7.12
CA LEU A 26 3.09 11.53 -6.33
C LEU A 26 3.16 10.02 -6.59
N LEU A 27 3.12 9.21 -5.53
CA LEU A 27 3.13 7.76 -5.64
C LEU A 27 1.96 7.25 -6.50
N ASP A 28 0.80 7.91 -6.43
CA ASP A 28 -0.39 7.57 -7.22
C ASP A 28 -0.18 7.67 -8.73
N ASN A 29 0.77 8.48 -9.20
CA ASN A 29 1.07 8.61 -10.62
C ASN A 29 1.72 7.35 -11.21
N TYR A 30 2.19 6.44 -10.35
CA TYR A 30 2.84 5.19 -10.75
C TYR A 30 1.87 4.01 -10.93
N LEU A 31 0.57 4.24 -10.79
CA LEU A 31 -0.44 3.21 -11.01
C LEU A 31 -1.44 3.64 -12.08
N GLN A 32 -1.37 2.96 -13.23
CA GLN A 32 -2.17 3.31 -14.39
C GLN A 32 -3.66 3.00 -14.16
N LYS A 33 -4.54 3.70 -14.88
CA LYS A 33 -6.00 3.50 -14.80
C LYS A 33 -6.40 2.04 -15.06
N LYS A 34 -5.74 1.36 -16.00
CA LYS A 34 -6.00 -0.06 -16.30
C LYS A 34 -5.66 -0.95 -15.10
N GLU A 35 -4.48 -0.79 -14.52
CA GLU A 35 -4.06 -1.54 -13.32
C GLU A 35 -4.99 -1.26 -12.13
N ARG A 36 -5.41 -0.01 -11.94
CA ARG A 36 -6.41 0.36 -10.90
C ARG A 36 -7.71 -0.43 -11.06
N LEU A 37 -8.21 -0.55 -12.29
CA LEU A 37 -9.41 -1.32 -12.59
C LEU A 37 -9.20 -2.83 -12.37
N GLU A 38 -8.03 -3.35 -12.74
CA GLU A 38 -7.68 -4.75 -12.50
C GLU A 38 -7.62 -5.09 -11.00
N LEU A 39 -7.01 -4.22 -10.18
CA LEU A 39 -6.99 -4.37 -8.74
C LEU A 39 -8.39 -4.28 -8.12
N TYR A 40 -9.23 -3.35 -8.60
CA TYR A 40 -10.62 -3.25 -8.16
C TYR A 40 -11.41 -4.53 -8.47
N ASN A 41 -11.34 -5.01 -9.72
CA ASN A 41 -11.99 -6.26 -10.12
C ASN A 41 -11.46 -7.47 -9.35
N PHE A 42 -10.15 -7.49 -9.06
CA PHE A 42 -9.54 -8.53 -8.23
C PHE A 42 -10.13 -8.54 -6.82
N VAL A 43 -10.24 -7.38 -6.16
CA VAL A 43 -10.81 -7.29 -4.81
C VAL A 43 -12.29 -7.68 -4.81
N LEU A 44 -13.08 -7.22 -5.79
CA LEU A 44 -14.47 -7.63 -5.96
C LEU A 44 -14.62 -9.14 -6.11
N SER A 45 -13.71 -9.80 -6.84
CA SER A 45 -13.71 -11.27 -6.98
C SER A 45 -13.51 -12.02 -5.65
N LYS A 46 -13.11 -11.31 -4.58
CA LYS A 46 -12.92 -11.83 -3.22
C LYS A 46 -14.07 -11.42 -2.29
N TYR A 47 -15.27 -11.21 -2.82
CA TYR A 47 -16.46 -10.89 -2.00
C TYR A 47 -16.73 -11.93 -0.92
N THR A 48 -16.56 -13.21 -1.23
CA THR A 48 -16.69 -14.33 -0.30
C THR A 48 -15.35 -14.89 0.15
N TRP A 49 -14.35 -14.02 0.38
CA TRP A 49 -12.99 -14.43 0.78
C TRP A 49 -12.97 -15.38 1.99
N TYR A 50 -13.88 -15.17 2.96
CA TYR A 50 -13.99 -15.96 4.18
C TYR A 50 -14.45 -17.41 3.95
N GLU A 51 -15.08 -17.72 2.81
CA GLU A 51 -15.49 -19.08 2.46
C GLU A 51 -14.32 -19.96 2.05
N ASN A 52 -13.24 -19.36 1.57
CA ASN A 52 -12.08 -20.04 0.99
C ASN A 52 -10.92 -20.25 1.97
N LEU A 53 -11.15 -19.99 3.27
CA LEU A 53 -10.13 -20.15 4.30
C LEU A 53 -9.99 -21.62 4.71
N SER A 54 -8.76 -22.14 4.68
CA SER A 54 -8.45 -23.51 5.15
C SER A 54 -8.81 -23.73 6.62
N ARG A 55 -8.82 -22.66 7.42
CA ARG A 55 -9.17 -22.65 8.85
C ARG A 55 -10.58 -22.13 9.12
N LYS A 56 -11.50 -22.22 8.14
CA LYS A 56 -12.91 -21.78 8.30
C LYS A 56 -13.57 -22.28 9.61
N PRO A 57 -13.40 -23.54 10.04
CA PRO A 57 -14.01 -24.03 11.28
C PRO A 57 -13.57 -23.28 12.55
N ASP A 58 -12.36 -22.72 12.56
CA ASP A 58 -11.84 -21.95 13.71
C ASP A 58 -12.62 -20.65 13.95
N PHE A 59 -13.39 -20.21 12.95
CA PHE A 59 -14.17 -18.97 12.97
C PHE A 59 -15.68 -19.23 12.96
N GLU A 60 -16.12 -20.47 13.15
CA GLU A 60 -17.53 -20.82 13.24
C GLU A 60 -18.03 -20.80 14.69
N PHE A 61 -19.15 -20.12 14.91
CA PHE A 61 -19.87 -20.11 16.19
C PHE A 61 -21.35 -20.35 15.92
N ASN A 62 -21.92 -21.41 16.49
CA ASN A 62 -23.30 -21.84 16.23
C ASN A 62 -23.63 -21.94 14.73
N ASN A 63 -22.73 -22.56 13.95
CA ASN A 63 -22.84 -22.73 12.49
C ASN A 63 -22.83 -21.40 11.69
N ILE A 64 -22.44 -20.29 12.31
CA ILE A 64 -22.24 -18.98 11.67
C ILE A 64 -20.74 -18.72 11.57
N ASN A 65 -20.24 -18.41 10.37
CA ASN A 65 -18.87 -17.93 10.21
C ASN A 65 -18.79 -16.46 10.66
N ILE A 66 -18.10 -16.19 11.77
CA ILE A 66 -18.01 -14.83 12.34
C ILE A 66 -17.37 -13.85 11.35
N LEU A 67 -16.49 -14.32 10.45
CA LEU A 67 -15.85 -13.48 9.43
C LEU A 67 -16.83 -12.99 8.36
N SER A 68 -17.96 -13.69 8.15
CA SER A 68 -19.02 -13.24 7.23
C SER A 68 -19.82 -12.07 7.80
N LEU A 69 -19.64 -11.74 9.08
CA LEU A 69 -20.29 -10.58 9.72
C LEU A 69 -19.54 -9.27 9.42
N MET A 70 -18.27 -9.33 9.00
CA MET A 70 -17.54 -8.14 8.57
C MET A 70 -18.14 -7.63 7.26
N SER A 71 -18.33 -6.32 7.15
CA SER A 71 -18.76 -5.69 5.90
C SER A 71 -17.77 -6.02 4.78
N SER A 72 -18.25 -6.73 3.74
CA SER A 72 -17.44 -7.01 2.56
C SER A 72 -16.91 -5.71 1.93
N LEU A 73 -17.69 -4.63 2.00
CA LEU A 73 -17.29 -3.32 1.47
C LEU A 73 -16.09 -2.74 2.23
N GLU A 74 -16.13 -2.71 3.57
CA GLU A 74 -15.04 -2.15 4.39
C GLU A 74 -13.75 -2.94 4.20
N PHE A 75 -13.84 -4.28 4.15
CA PHE A 75 -12.70 -5.14 3.86
C PHE A 75 -12.14 -4.88 2.46
N HIS A 76 -13.00 -4.74 1.46
CA HIS A 76 -12.60 -4.47 0.08
C HIS A 76 -11.90 -3.13 -0.05
N GLU A 77 -12.42 -2.07 0.56
CA GLU A 77 -11.79 -0.74 0.57
C GLU A 77 -10.40 -0.78 1.23
N PHE A 78 -10.29 -1.47 2.36
CA PHE A 78 -9.01 -1.65 3.05
C PHE A 78 -8.00 -2.40 2.17
N VAL A 79 -8.36 -3.57 1.65
CA VAL A 79 -7.46 -4.40 0.82
C VAL A 79 -7.07 -3.65 -0.45
N LEU A 80 -8.01 -2.98 -1.11
CA LEU A 80 -7.73 -2.20 -2.31
C LEU A 80 -6.72 -1.09 -2.03
N THR A 81 -6.84 -0.37 -0.91
CA THR A 81 -5.89 0.66 -0.49
C THR A 81 -4.48 0.10 -0.31
N VAL A 82 -4.35 -1.07 0.31
CA VAL A 82 -3.06 -1.77 0.50
C VAL A 82 -2.47 -2.18 -0.85
N LEU A 83 -3.28 -2.77 -1.73
CA LEU A 83 -2.84 -3.22 -3.06
C LEU A 83 -2.40 -2.05 -3.95
N ILE A 84 -3.15 -0.94 -3.96
CA ILE A 84 -2.79 0.27 -4.70
C ILE A 84 -1.40 0.74 -4.27
N LYS A 85 -1.16 0.88 -2.96
CA LYS A 85 0.15 1.30 -2.43
C LYS A 85 1.26 0.33 -2.82
N LEU A 86 1.04 -0.98 -2.67
CA LEU A 86 2.00 -2.01 -3.02
C LEU A 86 2.39 -1.96 -4.51
N PHE A 87 1.40 -1.89 -5.40
CA PHE A 87 1.64 -1.87 -6.84
C PHE A 87 2.27 -0.55 -7.31
N SER A 88 1.87 0.60 -6.75
CA SER A 88 2.56 1.86 -7.03
C SER A 88 4.04 1.80 -6.63
N ILE A 89 4.36 1.24 -5.45
CA ILE A 89 5.75 1.04 -4.99
C ILE A 89 6.50 0.07 -5.92
N LYS A 90 5.85 -1.02 -6.32
CA LYS A 90 6.41 -1.96 -7.30
C LYS A 90 6.76 -1.28 -8.62
N ASN A 91 5.84 -0.48 -9.14
CA ASN A 91 5.98 0.18 -10.43
C ASN A 91 7.09 1.24 -10.40
N ILE A 92 7.19 2.05 -9.33
CA ILE A 92 8.29 3.02 -9.24
C ILE A 92 9.66 2.35 -9.12
N ILE A 93 9.79 1.30 -8.30
CA ILE A 93 11.07 0.58 -8.16
C ILE A 93 11.47 -0.03 -9.51
N SER A 94 10.51 -0.60 -10.24
CA SER A 94 10.76 -1.18 -11.56
C SER A 94 11.14 -0.11 -12.59
N ASN A 95 10.41 1.00 -12.63
CA ASN A 95 10.61 2.07 -13.61
C ASN A 95 11.91 2.84 -13.40
N LYS A 96 12.28 3.12 -12.14
CA LYS A 96 13.46 3.92 -11.81
C LYS A 96 14.70 3.08 -11.56
N SER A 97 14.55 1.79 -11.22
CA SER A 97 15.64 0.86 -10.90
C SER A 97 16.70 1.46 -9.96
N PRO A 98 16.32 1.96 -8.77
CA PRO A 98 17.22 2.72 -7.90
C PRO A 98 18.28 1.84 -7.25
N ASN A 99 19.52 2.31 -7.06
CA ASN A 99 20.54 1.55 -6.32
C ASN A 99 20.27 1.54 -4.80
N GLU A 100 19.81 2.67 -4.26
CA GLU A 100 19.49 2.86 -2.85
C GLU A 100 18.06 3.39 -2.71
N ILE A 101 17.36 2.94 -1.68
CA ILE A 101 15.98 3.35 -1.37
C ILE A 101 15.95 3.88 0.05
N PHE A 102 15.51 5.13 0.20
CA PHE A 102 15.23 5.74 1.50
C PHE A 102 13.71 5.73 1.70
N VAL A 103 13.24 5.07 2.74
CA VAL A 103 11.80 4.85 2.96
C VAL A 103 11.44 5.01 4.44
N SER A 104 10.25 5.53 4.73
CA SER A 104 9.78 5.55 6.11
C SER A 104 9.51 4.13 6.62
N THR A 105 9.63 3.92 7.93
CA THR A 105 9.37 2.62 8.56
C THR A 105 7.99 2.05 8.23
N LYS A 106 6.96 2.91 8.08
CA LYS A 106 5.60 2.56 7.63
C LYS A 106 5.56 1.84 6.28
N PHE A 107 6.44 2.21 5.34
CA PHE A 107 6.46 1.66 3.98
C PHE A 107 7.50 0.54 3.77
N LEU A 108 8.36 0.26 4.76
CA LEU A 108 9.40 -0.77 4.68
C LEU A 108 8.85 -2.13 4.26
N LYS A 109 7.70 -2.53 4.83
CA LYS A 109 7.07 -3.82 4.50
C LYS A 109 6.72 -3.94 3.03
N TYR A 110 6.26 -2.87 2.40
CA TYR A 110 5.91 -2.87 0.98
C TYR A 110 7.15 -3.00 0.09
N VAL A 111 8.22 -2.26 0.42
CA VAL A 111 9.47 -2.30 -0.35
C VAL A 111 10.08 -3.70 -0.31
N LYS A 112 10.18 -4.32 0.87
CA LYS A 112 10.70 -5.70 1.02
C LYS A 112 9.87 -6.75 0.29
N LEU A 113 8.54 -6.59 0.22
CA LEU A 113 7.68 -7.51 -0.54
C LEU A 113 7.93 -7.44 -2.05
N VAL A 114 8.46 -6.33 -2.55
CA VAL A 114 8.70 -6.11 -3.98
C VAL A 114 10.11 -6.53 -4.39
N GLN A 115 11.13 -6.22 -3.57
CA GLN A 115 12.52 -6.48 -3.91
C GLN A 115 13.43 -6.42 -2.67
N ASP A 116 14.45 -7.29 -2.65
CA ASP A 116 15.48 -7.35 -1.59
C ASP A 116 16.89 -6.94 -2.07
N LYS A 117 17.07 -6.71 -3.38
CA LYS A 117 18.39 -6.41 -3.98
C LYS A 117 18.92 -5.00 -3.70
N ASN A 118 18.04 -4.02 -3.50
CA ASN A 118 18.45 -2.63 -3.32
C ASN A 118 18.89 -2.38 -1.88
N LYS A 119 19.82 -1.46 -1.68
CA LYS A 119 20.21 -1.06 -0.32
C LYS A 119 19.11 -0.18 0.26
N ILE A 120 18.41 -0.68 1.29
CA ILE A 120 17.27 -0.01 1.89
C ILE A 120 17.70 0.71 3.17
N HIS A 121 17.39 1.98 3.24
CA HIS A 121 17.59 2.86 4.40
C HIS A 121 16.23 3.27 4.95
N THR A 122 16.04 3.13 6.26
CA THR A 122 14.80 3.48 6.93
C THR A 122 14.96 4.71 7.79
N PHE A 123 13.91 5.54 7.84
CA PHE A 123 13.81 6.65 8.77
C PHE A 123 12.43 6.65 9.44
N ASP A 124 12.38 7.12 10.68
CA ASP A 124 11.11 7.28 11.38
C ASP A 124 10.43 8.58 10.93
N SER A 125 9.21 8.44 10.43
CA SER A 125 8.33 9.59 10.28
C SER A 125 7.71 9.88 11.64
N ASN A 126 8.15 10.93 12.34
CA ASN A 126 7.55 11.42 13.59
C ASN A 126 6.11 11.99 13.41
N LEU A 127 5.36 11.50 12.42
CA LEU A 127 3.97 11.85 12.15
C LEU A 127 3.05 11.05 13.07
N ASN A 128 2.99 11.47 14.34
CA ASN A 128 2.15 10.85 15.38
C ASN A 128 0.64 11.16 15.26
N ASN A 129 0.12 11.66 14.13
CA ASN A 129 -1.24 12.22 14.10
C ASN A 129 -2.12 11.83 12.90
N GLU A 130 -1.80 10.80 12.13
CA GLU A 130 -2.84 10.18 11.30
C GLU A 130 -3.63 9.20 12.17
N LYS A 131 -4.91 9.51 12.43
CA LYS A 131 -5.90 8.46 12.75
C LYS A 131 -6.05 7.59 11.51
N SER A 132 -5.06 6.74 11.25
CA SER A 132 -5.13 5.70 10.25
C SER A 132 -5.96 4.57 10.85
N PHE A 133 -6.80 3.91 10.04
CA PHE A 133 -7.28 2.56 10.35
C PHE A 133 -6.15 1.51 10.19
N LEU A 134 -4.93 1.89 10.56
CA LEU A 134 -3.75 1.05 10.72
C LEU A 134 -3.28 1.18 12.15
#